data_AF-A0A382XC34-F1
#
_entry.id   AF-A0A382XC34-F1
#
_cell.length_a   1.000
_cell.length_b   1.000
_cell.length_c   1.000
_cell.angle_alpha   90.00
_cell.angle_beta   90.00
_cell.angle_gamma   90.00
#
_symmetry.space_group_name_H-M   'P 1'
#
loop_
_entity.id
_entity.type
_entity.pdbx_description
1 polymer ?
#
loop_
_entity_poly.entity_id
_entity_poly.type
_entity_poly.pdbx_seq_one_letter_code
_entity_poly.pdbx_strand_id
1 'polypeptide(L)'
;MKKFINLKTIPKIYNVERHSVERFAEAIGDDNPIYFNETYAKKTMGGLVAPPTYVRLFKANKLDQEFPEPFSNLVDGGSSYNFYEHIYVGDKIS
;
A
#
# COMPACT_ATOMS: atom_id res chain seq x y z
N MET A 1 -3.11 27.15 4.42
CA MET A 1 -3.37 26.09 3.41
C MET A 1 -2.44 26.16 2.20
N LYS A 2 -2.37 27.26 1.42
CA LYS A 2 -1.51 27.31 0.20
C LYS A 2 -0.03 26.93 0.40
N LYS A 3 0.55 27.28 1.56
CA LYS A 3 1.94 26.95 1.92
C LYS A 3 2.24 25.43 2.05
N PHE A 4 1.21 24.59 2.12
CA PHE A 4 1.34 23.14 2.26
C PHE A 4 1.28 22.40 0.91
N ILE A 5 1.04 23.11 -0.19
CA ILE A 5 1.03 22.53 -1.55
C ILE A 5 2.48 22.23 -1.97
N ASN A 6 2.70 21.08 -2.62
CA ASN A 6 4.00 20.59 -3.09
C ASN A 6 5.03 20.25 -2.00
N LEU A 7 4.65 20.21 -0.72
CA LEU A 7 5.51 19.64 0.30
C LEU A 7 5.69 18.15 0.05
N LYS A 8 6.92 17.66 0.20
CA LYS A 8 7.29 16.26 0.00
C LYS A 8 8.04 15.77 1.22
N THR A 9 7.80 14.52 1.59
CA THR A 9 8.64 13.83 2.55
C THR A 9 9.77 13.10 1.84
N ILE A 10 10.78 12.68 2.59
CA ILE A 10 11.75 11.70 2.08
C ILE A 10 11.02 10.40 1.68
N PRO A 11 11.42 9.74 0.57
CA PRO A 11 10.86 8.45 0.17
C PRO A 11 11.07 7.40 1.26
N LYS A 12 10.14 6.45 1.33
CA LYS A 12 10.20 5.32 2.27
C LYS A 12 10.13 4.03 1.50
N ILE A 13 11.05 3.12 1.82
CA ILE A 13 11.08 1.79 1.23
C ILE A 13 10.14 0.87 2.00
N TYR A 14 9.32 0.13 1.26
CA TYR A 14 8.43 -0.91 1.75
C TYR A 14 8.85 -2.26 1.17
N ASN A 15 9.15 -3.22 2.05
CA ASN A 15 9.34 -4.61 1.64
C ASN A 15 7.97 -5.32 1.68
N VAL A 16 7.60 -5.97 0.58
CA VAL A 16 6.32 -6.68 0.47
C VAL A 16 6.48 -8.09 1.01
N GLU A 17 6.21 -8.25 2.30
CA GLU A 17 6.37 -9.54 2.99
C GLU A 17 5.15 -10.45 2.85
N ARG A 18 5.40 -11.76 2.68
CA ARG A 18 4.36 -12.78 2.50
C ARG A 18 3.25 -12.70 3.53
N HIS A 19 3.61 -12.80 4.82
CA HIS A 19 2.63 -12.81 5.91
C HIS A 19 1.83 -11.51 6.01
N SER A 20 2.40 -10.38 5.59
CA SER A 20 1.68 -9.11 5.56
C SER A 20 0.62 -9.11 4.46
N VAL A 21 0.96 -9.63 3.28
CA VAL A 21 0.02 -9.81 2.16
C VAL A 21 -1.12 -10.77 2.54
N GLU A 22 -0.79 -11.95 3.08
CA GLU A 22 -1.77 -12.95 3.51
C GLU A 22 -2.70 -12.39 4.59
N ARG A 23 -2.17 -11.75 5.63
CA ARG A 23 -2.99 -11.11 6.67
C ARG A 23 -3.87 -9.99 6.15
N PHE A 24 -3.39 -9.21 5.18
CA PHE A 24 -4.21 -8.16 4.58
C PHE A 24 -5.37 -8.76 3.79
N ALA A 25 -5.11 -9.78 2.97
CA ALA A 25 -6.13 -10.51 2.22
C ALA A 25 -7.19 -11.12 3.16
N GLU A 26 -6.76 -11.78 4.25
CA GLU A 26 -7.65 -12.28 5.29
C GLU A 26 -8.50 -11.17 5.93
N ALA A 27 -7.87 -10.04 6.28
CA ALA A 27 -8.55 -8.93 6.94
C ALA A 27 -9.63 -8.27 6.08
N ILE A 28 -9.47 -8.29 4.75
CA ILE A 28 -10.50 -7.81 3.81
C ILE A 28 -11.47 -8.91 3.36
N GLY A 29 -11.26 -10.16 3.81
CA GLY A 29 -12.10 -11.31 3.46
C GLY A 29 -11.91 -11.80 2.02
N ASP A 30 -10.75 -11.57 1.41
CA ASP A 30 -10.43 -12.06 0.07
C ASP A 30 -9.63 -13.36 0.17
N ASP A 31 -10.27 -14.47 -0.19
CA ASP A 31 -9.74 -15.83 -0.11
C ASP A 31 -9.08 -16.31 -1.41
N ASN A 32 -8.83 -15.41 -2.35
CA ASN A 32 -8.27 -15.78 -3.65
C ASN A 32 -6.89 -16.49 -3.49
N PRO A 33 -6.73 -17.72 -4.00
CA PRO A 33 -5.53 -18.51 -3.80
C PRO A 33 -4.24 -17.89 -4.35
N ILE A 34 -4.31 -16.88 -5.23
CA ILE A 34 -3.13 -16.16 -5.74
C ILE A 34 -2.35 -15.42 -4.63
N TYR A 35 -2.99 -15.17 -3.48
CA TYR A 35 -2.37 -14.49 -2.33
C TYR A 35 -1.73 -15.46 -1.31
N PHE A 36 -2.12 -16.74 -1.33
CA PHE A 36 -1.77 -17.71 -0.28
C PHE A 36 -1.03 -18.95 -0.81
N ASN A 37 -1.44 -19.46 -1.97
CA ASN A 37 -0.95 -20.71 -2.53
C ASN A 37 0.16 -20.43 -3.55
N GLU A 38 1.40 -20.62 -3.13
CA GLU A 38 2.58 -20.32 -3.95
C GLU A 38 2.63 -21.14 -5.26
N THR A 39 2.25 -22.42 -5.23
CA THR A 39 2.25 -23.27 -6.44
C THR A 39 1.21 -22.77 -7.44
N TYR A 40 0.01 -22.44 -6.97
CA TYR A 40 -1.06 -21.91 -7.81
C TYR A 40 -0.68 -20.52 -8.36
N ALA A 41 -0.19 -19.64 -7.50
CA ALA A 41 0.19 -18.28 -7.86
C ALA A 41 1.36 -18.25 -8.86
N LYS A 42 2.38 -19.11 -8.70
CA LYS A 42 3.46 -19.27 -9.70
C LYS A 42 2.93 -19.70 -11.07
N LYS A 43 1.96 -20.60 -11.12
CA LYS A 43 1.36 -21.08 -12.37
C LYS A 43 0.51 -20.01 -13.06
N THR A 44 -0.24 -19.22 -12.29
CA THR A 44 -1.25 -18.29 -12.83
C THR A 44 -0.70 -16.87 -13.03
N MET A 45 0.13 -16.40 -12.09
CA MET A 45 0.60 -15.02 -12.01
C MET A 45 2.14 -14.91 -12.05
N GLY A 46 2.88 -16.03 -12.06
CA GLY A 46 4.35 -16.01 -11.98
C GLY A 46 4.91 -15.91 -10.55
N GLY A 47 4.06 -15.72 -9.54
CA GLY A 47 4.45 -15.66 -8.13
C GLY A 47 3.27 -15.25 -7.23
N LEU A 48 3.50 -15.23 -5.91
CA LEU A 48 2.54 -14.66 -4.97
C LEU A 48 2.45 -13.15 -5.20
N VAL A 49 1.24 -12.64 -5.41
CA VAL A 49 0.96 -11.23 -5.62
C VAL A 49 0.32 -10.63 -4.38
N ALA A 50 0.36 -9.31 -4.23
CA ALA A 50 -0.42 -8.59 -3.24
C ALA A 50 -1.79 -8.19 -3.82
N PRO A 51 -2.86 -8.15 -3.01
CA PRO A 51 -4.12 -7.53 -3.41
C PRO A 51 -3.89 -6.09 -3.91
N PRO A 52 -4.58 -5.59 -4.96
CA PRO A 52 -4.33 -4.24 -5.47
C PRO A 52 -4.45 -3.15 -4.40
N THR A 53 -5.40 -3.30 -3.47
CA THR A 53 -5.62 -2.35 -2.37
C THR A 53 -4.60 -2.46 -1.23
N TYR A 54 -3.67 -3.41 -1.28
CA TYR A 54 -2.57 -3.55 -0.32
C TYR A 54 -1.70 -2.29 -0.22
N VAL A 55 -1.62 -1.51 -1.31
CA VAL A 55 -0.95 -0.20 -1.35
C VAL A 55 -1.46 0.78 -0.29
N ARG A 56 -2.65 0.54 0.28
CA ARG A 56 -3.20 1.33 1.37
C ARG A 56 -2.39 1.25 2.67
N LEU A 57 -1.57 0.21 2.81
CA LEU A 57 -0.62 0.09 3.92
C LEU A 57 0.62 1.00 3.74
N PHE A 58 0.89 1.45 2.51
CA PHE A 58 2.02 2.33 2.22
C PHE A 58 1.66 3.77 2.59
N LYS A 59 2.11 4.18 3.78
CA LYS A 59 1.89 5.53 4.29
C LYS A 59 3.09 6.42 4.03
N ALA A 60 2.85 7.67 3.68
CA ALA A 60 3.89 8.69 3.65
C ALA A 60 4.47 8.88 5.07
N ASN A 61 5.67 9.45 5.14
CA ASN A 61 6.22 9.93 6.40
C ASN A 61 5.39 11.13 6.91
N LYS A 62 5.59 11.52 8.17
CA LYS A 62 5.03 12.78 8.66
C LYS A 62 5.73 13.94 7.93
N LEU A 63 4.97 14.99 7.64
CA LEU A 63 5.55 16.27 7.23
C LEU A 63 6.23 16.91 8.45
N ASP A 64 7.35 17.59 8.24
CA ASP A 64 8.01 18.35 9.30
C ASP A 64 7.15 19.53 9.78
N GLN A 65 6.28 20.03 8.91
CA GLN A 65 5.36 21.12 9.23
C GLN A 65 4.00 20.59 9.67
N GLU A 66 3.57 21.02 10.86
CA GLU A 66 2.24 20.70 11.39
C GLU A 66 1.13 21.53 10.72
N PHE A 67 -0.03 20.90 10.56
CA PHE A 67 -1.24 21.60 10.14
C PHE A 67 -1.73 22.52 11.26
N PRO A 68 -2.10 23.78 10.95
CA PRO A 68 -2.59 24.70 11.97
C PRO A 68 -3.99 24.31 12.45
N GLU A 69 -4.28 24.54 13.74
CA GLU A 69 -5.64 24.50 14.27
C GLU A 69 -6.56 25.51 13.55
N PRO A 70 -7.87 25.20 13.36
CA PRO A 70 -8.59 23.98 13.76
C PRO A 70 -8.52 22.84 12.71
N PHE A 71 -7.56 22.86 11.79
CA PHE A 71 -7.48 21.94 10.64
C PHE A 71 -6.58 20.72 10.88
N SER A 72 -6.19 20.46 12.12
CA SER A 72 -5.32 19.33 12.48
C SER A 72 -6.02 17.97 12.40
N ASN A 73 -7.36 17.96 12.52
CA ASN A 73 -8.17 16.75 12.39
C ASN A 73 -8.41 16.42 10.91
N LEU A 74 -7.68 15.43 10.42
CA LEU A 74 -7.75 14.99 9.03
C LEU A 74 -8.62 13.74 8.89
N VAL A 75 -9.45 13.73 7.86
CA VAL A 75 -10.21 12.57 7.38
C VAL A 75 -9.82 12.29 5.94
N ASP A 76 -9.78 11.02 5.56
CA ASP A 76 -9.59 10.67 4.16
C ASP A 76 -10.83 11.05 3.34
N GLY A 77 -10.66 12.00 2.42
CA GLY A 77 -11.72 12.46 1.53
C GLY A 77 -11.88 11.60 0.27
N GLY A 78 -11.00 10.64 0.02
CA GLY A 78 -11.03 9.75 -1.13
C GLY A 78 -9.64 9.45 -1.68
N SER A 79 -9.53 8.35 -2.42
CA SER A 79 -8.28 7.93 -3.07
C SER A 79 -8.58 7.35 -4.44
N SER A 80 -7.66 7.57 -5.37
CA SER A 80 -7.69 6.99 -6.72
C SER A 80 -6.34 6.35 -7.01
N TYR A 81 -6.37 5.18 -7.63
CA TYR A 81 -5.19 4.38 -7.92
C TYR A 81 -5.22 3.92 -9.37
N ASN A 82 -4.06 4.00 -10.05
CA ASN A 82 -3.83 3.39 -11.35
C ASN A 82 -2.79 2.29 -11.16
N PHE A 83 -3.16 1.05 -11.47
CA PHE A 83 -2.27 -0.10 -11.36
C PHE A 83 -1.71 -0.44 -12.75
N TYR A 84 -0.39 -0.35 -12.89
CA TYR A 84 0.31 -0.65 -14.13
C TYR A 84 0.89 -2.07 -14.13
N GLU A 85 1.31 -2.54 -12.96
CA GLU A 85 1.93 -3.85 -12.76
C GLU A 85 1.44 -4.46 -11.45
N HIS A 86 1.57 -5.79 -11.34
CA HIS A 86 1.34 -6.50 -10.09
C HIS A 86 2.50 -6.27 -9.12
N ILE A 87 2.17 -6.16 -7.84
CA ILE A 87 3.14 -6.14 -6.76
C ILE A 87 3.31 -7.59 -6.29
N TYR A 88 4.53 -8.11 -6.31
CA TYR A 88 4.86 -9.46 -5.88
C TYR A 88 5.39 -9.47 -4.45
N VAL A 89 5.18 -10.61 -3.78
CA VAL A 89 5.86 -10.90 -2.52
C VAL A 89 7.37 -10.93 -2.75
N GLY A 90 8.10 -10.16 -1.94
CA GLY A 90 9.53 -9.95 -2.05
C GLY A 90 9.93 -8.61 -2.69
N ASP A 91 8.98 -7.89 -3.30
CA ASP A 91 9.25 -6.59 -3.91
C ASP A 91 9.69 -5.55 -2.87
N LYS A 92 10.50 -4.60 -3.34
CA LYS A 92 10.89 -3.40 -2.61
C LYS A 92 10.35 -2.19 -3.35
N ILE A 93 9.38 -1.51 -2.74
CA ILE A 93 8.70 -0.34 -3.32
C ILE A 93 9.21 0.92 -2.62
N SER A 94 9.55 1.98 -3.37
CA SER A 94 10.09 3.25 -2.86
C SER A 94 9.39 4.48 -3.41
#